data_AF-A0A5K1D9C2-F1
#
_entry.id   AF-A0A5K1D9C2-F1
#
_cell.length_a   1.000
_cell.length_b   1.000
_cell.length_c   1.000
_cell.angle_alpha   90.00
_cell.angle_beta   90.00
_cell.angle_gamma   90.00
#
_symmetry.space_group_name_H-M   'P 1'
#
loop_
_entity.id
_entity.type
_entity.pdbx_description
1 polymer ?
#
loop_
_entity_poly.entity_id
_entity_poly.type
_entity_poly.pdbx_seq_one_letter_code
_entity_poly.pdbx_strand_id
1 'polypeptide(L)'
;MAWFRAAASGLARAAVRKNLARASYSTRRTWTAPSYGRAFHSTVRKSQAQVAPVPHPVPLSRLTDSFLNGTSSVYLEELQRAWEADPSSVDESWDNFFRNFVGQAATSPGISGQTIQESMRLLLLVRAYQVNGHMKAKLDPLGLEEREIPVDLDPALYGFTDADLDREFFLGVWRMAGFLSENRPVLTLRTILNKLERAYCGTIGYEYMHIANRDQCNWLRDKIETVNPRGYSQQRREVILDRLIWSTEFENFLATKWTAAKRFGLEGGETLIPGMKEMFDRSADLGVESIVIGMSHRGRLNVLGNVVRKPLRQIFSEFSGGTKPVDEVGLYTGTGDVKYHLGTSYDRPTRGGKRIHLSLVANPSHLEAVDPVVLGKTRAKQYYSNDVDRTKNMGVLIHGDGSFAGQGVVYETLHLSALPNYSTGGTIHIVVNNQVAFTTDPRSGRSSQYCTDVAKALNAPIFHVNGDDVEAVVHVFELAAEWRQTFHSDVVVDYVCYRRFGHNEIDEPSFTQPKMYQ
;
A
#
# COMPACT_ATOMS: atom_id res chain seq x y z
N MET A 1 53.83 37.99 -48.33
CA MET A 1 55.23 37.49 -48.27
C MET A 1 55.19 36.16 -47.50
N ALA A 2 55.15 35.02 -48.19
CA ALA A 2 56.30 34.27 -48.71
C ALA A 2 57.19 33.77 -47.55
N TRP A 3 57.02 32.53 -47.05
CA TRP A 3 57.36 31.21 -47.60
C TRP A 3 58.77 30.73 -47.22
N PHE A 4 58.85 29.54 -46.62
CA PHE A 4 59.62 28.32 -47.02
C PHE A 4 59.38 27.28 -45.90
N ARG A 5 58.71 26.11 -46.02
CA ARG A 5 58.79 24.95 -46.95
C ARG A 5 60.23 24.42 -47.06
N ALA A 6 60.55 23.12 -47.17
CA ALA A 6 59.88 21.87 -47.52
C ALA A 6 60.73 20.72 -46.88
N ALA A 7 60.52 19.40 -47.02
CA ALA A 7 59.88 18.53 -48.01
C ALA A 7 59.77 17.12 -47.34
N ALA A 8 58.65 16.40 -47.44
CA ALA A 8 58.21 15.49 -48.53
C ALA A 8 59.12 14.26 -48.69
N SER A 9 58.62 13.02 -48.78
CA SER A 9 57.72 12.45 -49.82
C SER A 9 57.12 11.12 -49.31
N GLY A 10 55.99 10.57 -49.77
CA GLY A 10 55.13 10.83 -50.93
C GLY A 10 55.07 9.61 -51.87
N LEU A 11 53.86 9.10 -52.15
CA LEU A 11 53.31 8.56 -53.44
C LEU A 11 52.02 7.74 -53.14
N ALA A 12 50.77 8.23 -53.35
CA ALA A 12 50.01 8.54 -54.60
C ALA A 12 49.38 7.28 -55.28
N ARG A 13 48.23 7.27 -55.99
CA ARG A 13 47.00 8.07 -56.22
C ARG A 13 46.10 7.27 -57.22
N ALA A 14 44.82 7.69 -57.37
CA ALA A 14 43.89 7.55 -58.53
C ALA A 14 42.67 6.61 -58.29
N ALA A 15 41.40 6.85 -58.71
CA ALA A 15 40.63 7.90 -59.43
C ALA A 15 39.10 7.60 -59.18
N VAL A 16 38.16 8.50 -58.86
CA VAL A 16 37.40 9.56 -59.59
C VAL A 16 36.38 9.12 -60.69
N ARG A 17 35.09 9.53 -60.50
CA ARG A 17 33.92 9.69 -61.45
C ARG A 17 33.15 8.40 -61.84
N LYS A 18 31.81 8.32 -61.99
CA LYS A 18 30.72 9.29 -62.27
C LYS A 18 29.31 8.60 -62.23
N ASN A 19 28.28 9.37 -61.86
CA ASN A 19 26.89 9.45 -62.38
C ASN A 19 25.79 8.36 -62.18
N LEU A 20 24.67 8.89 -61.66
CA LEU A 20 23.27 8.46 -61.67
C LEU A 20 22.66 8.34 -63.09
N ALA A 21 21.77 7.36 -63.31
CA ALA A 21 20.34 7.53 -63.65
C ALA A 21 19.74 6.34 -64.45
N ARG A 22 18.55 5.87 -64.00
CA ARG A 22 17.47 5.15 -64.75
C ARG A 22 17.82 3.73 -65.26
N ALA A 23 16.98 2.69 -65.23
CA ALA A 23 15.55 2.54 -65.02
C ALA A 23 15.19 1.12 -64.52
N SER A 24 13.98 1.04 -63.97
CA SER A 24 13.08 -0.09 -63.69
C SER A 24 13.20 -1.35 -64.54
N TYR A 25 13.16 -2.53 -63.89
CA TYR A 25 12.34 -3.69 -64.30
C TYR A 25 11.95 -4.55 -63.08
N SER A 26 10.67 -4.91 -63.02
CA SER A 26 10.07 -5.71 -61.97
C SER A 26 10.55 -7.16 -62.02
N THR A 27 10.77 -7.79 -60.87
CA THR A 27 10.79 -9.25 -60.77
C THR A 27 9.76 -9.72 -59.75
N ARG A 28 8.80 -10.48 -60.29
CA ARG A 28 7.68 -11.13 -59.62
C ARG A 28 8.16 -12.02 -58.47
N ARG A 29 7.54 -11.85 -57.30
CA ARG A 29 7.47 -12.88 -56.26
C ARG A 29 6.71 -14.09 -56.81
N THR A 30 7.41 -15.21 -56.99
CA THR A 30 6.79 -16.51 -57.19
C THR A 30 6.29 -17.02 -55.85
N TRP A 31 4.96 -17.12 -55.74
CA TRP A 31 4.28 -17.86 -54.68
C TRP A 31 4.37 -19.35 -54.99
N THR A 32 4.96 -20.13 -54.09
CA THR A 32 4.83 -21.59 -54.06
C THR A 32 3.83 -21.94 -52.97
N ALA A 33 2.69 -22.50 -53.39
CA ALA A 33 1.65 -23.03 -52.50
C ALA A 33 2.03 -24.45 -52.05
N PRO A 34 1.97 -24.77 -50.75
CA PRO A 34 1.84 -26.14 -50.29
C PRO A 34 0.35 -26.49 -50.27
N SER A 35 -0.05 -27.34 -51.21
CA SER A 35 -1.37 -27.96 -51.27
C SER A 35 -1.38 -29.25 -50.46
N TYR A 36 -1.82 -29.24 -49.19
CA TYR A 36 -2.36 -30.44 -48.55
C TYR A 36 -3.42 -30.06 -47.48
N GLY A 37 -4.67 -30.34 -47.83
CA GLY A 37 -5.73 -30.87 -46.97
C GLY A 37 -6.16 -30.07 -45.74
N ARG A 38 -7.11 -29.14 -45.91
CA ARG A 38 -8.05 -28.78 -44.85
C ARG A 38 -9.01 -29.96 -44.62
N ALA A 39 -8.72 -30.80 -43.63
CA ALA A 39 -9.72 -31.73 -43.10
C ALA A 39 -10.66 -30.94 -42.20
N PHE A 40 -11.83 -30.56 -42.73
CA PHE A 40 -12.97 -30.22 -41.90
C PHE A 40 -13.41 -31.51 -41.19
N HIS A 41 -13.38 -31.53 -39.86
CA HIS A 41 -14.02 -32.60 -39.09
C HIS A 41 -15.52 -32.58 -39.41
N SER A 42 -15.96 -33.48 -40.27
CA SER A 42 -17.37 -33.81 -40.43
C SER A 42 -17.80 -34.58 -39.18
N THR A 43 -18.60 -33.94 -38.33
CA THR A 43 -19.35 -34.65 -37.30
C THR A 43 -20.33 -35.60 -37.98
N VAL A 44 -20.05 -36.89 -37.88
CA VAL A 44 -20.95 -37.97 -38.24
C VAL A 44 -22.24 -37.81 -37.43
N ARG A 45 -23.36 -37.57 -38.11
CA ARG A 45 -24.70 -37.68 -37.50
C ARG A 45 -24.94 -39.15 -37.14
N LYS A 46 -24.74 -39.51 -35.88
CA LYS A 46 -25.36 -40.71 -35.30
C LYS A 46 -26.80 -40.38 -34.92
N SER A 47 -27.76 -41.09 -35.50
CA SER A 47 -29.12 -41.13 -34.98
C SER A 47 -29.14 -42.05 -33.75
N GLN A 48 -29.14 -41.46 -32.56
CA GLN A 48 -29.61 -42.12 -31.35
C GLN A 48 -30.32 -41.06 -30.52
N ALA A 49 -31.64 -41.22 -30.37
CA ALA A 49 -32.40 -40.53 -29.34
C ALA A 49 -31.88 -41.01 -27.99
N GLN A 50 -30.95 -40.28 -27.40
CA GLN A 50 -30.57 -40.42 -26.00
C GLN A 50 -31.09 -39.19 -25.26
N VAL A 51 -31.91 -39.46 -24.25
CA VAL A 51 -32.38 -38.47 -23.28
C VAL A 51 -31.15 -37.75 -22.71
N ALA A 52 -31.23 -36.42 -22.62
CA ALA A 52 -30.16 -35.61 -22.03
C ALA A 52 -29.77 -36.18 -20.65
N PRO A 53 -28.48 -36.36 -20.35
CA PRO A 53 -28.07 -36.83 -19.04
C PRO A 53 -28.55 -35.84 -17.98
N VAL A 54 -29.15 -36.35 -16.91
CA VAL A 54 -29.49 -35.56 -15.72
C VAL A 54 -28.18 -34.94 -15.19
N PRO A 55 -28.10 -33.62 -15.01
CA PRO A 55 -26.89 -33.00 -14.49
C PRO A 55 -26.54 -33.60 -13.13
N HIS A 56 -25.32 -34.09 -12.96
CA HIS A 56 -24.83 -34.52 -11.66
C HIS A 56 -24.46 -33.28 -10.83
N PRO A 57 -24.81 -33.25 -9.53
CA PRO A 57 -24.41 -32.16 -8.64
C PRO A 57 -22.88 -32.04 -8.61
N VAL A 58 -22.37 -30.84 -8.85
CA VAL A 58 -20.93 -30.53 -8.79
C VAL A 58 -20.60 -30.17 -7.34
N PRO A 59 -19.62 -30.83 -6.70
CA PRO A 59 -19.20 -30.48 -5.35
C PRO A 59 -18.73 -29.03 -5.28
N LEU A 60 -19.13 -28.29 -4.23
CA LEU A 60 -18.76 -26.89 -4.02
C LEU A 60 -17.23 -26.64 -4.02
N SER A 61 -16.43 -27.67 -3.75
CA SER A 61 -14.97 -27.63 -3.83
C SER A 61 -14.41 -27.44 -5.25
N ARG A 62 -15.22 -27.62 -6.30
CA ARG A 62 -14.84 -27.46 -7.71
C ARG A 62 -15.48 -26.27 -8.39
N LEU A 63 -16.28 -25.48 -7.67
CA LEU A 63 -16.89 -24.26 -8.21
C LEU A 63 -15.89 -23.10 -8.08
N THR A 64 -15.28 -22.73 -9.22
CA THR A 64 -14.42 -21.54 -9.35
C THR A 64 -15.21 -20.25 -9.62
N ASP A 65 -16.53 -20.36 -9.83
CA ASP A 65 -17.40 -19.22 -10.12
C ASP A 65 -18.03 -18.61 -8.86
N SER A 66 -18.13 -17.28 -8.86
CA SER A 66 -18.86 -16.49 -7.87
C SER A 66 -20.35 -16.73 -8.00
N PHE A 67 -20.85 -17.79 -7.37
CA PHE A 67 -22.26 -18.15 -7.32
C PHE A 67 -23.18 -17.09 -6.64
N LEU A 68 -22.58 -16.12 -5.94
CA LEU A 68 -23.23 -14.97 -5.30
C LEU A 68 -23.70 -13.88 -6.29
N ASN A 69 -24.23 -14.27 -7.45
CA ASN A 69 -24.89 -13.35 -8.37
C ASN A 69 -26.42 -13.50 -8.27
N GLY A 70 -27.17 -12.39 -8.38
CA GLY A 70 -28.63 -12.36 -8.17
C GLY A 70 -29.45 -13.31 -9.06
N THR A 71 -28.86 -13.81 -10.16
CA THR A 71 -29.47 -14.79 -11.08
C THR A 71 -29.68 -16.18 -10.49
N SER A 72 -29.00 -16.54 -9.39
CA SER A 72 -29.10 -17.87 -8.76
C SER A 72 -30.11 -17.94 -7.61
N SER A 73 -30.84 -16.84 -7.33
CA SER A 73 -31.70 -16.70 -6.15
C SER A 73 -32.87 -17.70 -6.11
N VAL A 74 -33.55 -17.92 -7.23
CA VAL A 74 -34.68 -18.86 -7.32
C VAL A 74 -34.21 -20.31 -7.09
N TYR A 75 -33.07 -20.68 -7.68
CA TYR A 75 -32.46 -21.99 -7.50
C TYR A 75 -32.09 -22.27 -6.04
N LEU A 76 -31.60 -21.23 -5.34
CA LEU A 76 -31.27 -21.32 -3.92
C LEU A 76 -32.48 -21.47 -3.02
N GLU A 77 -33.57 -20.74 -3.29
CA GLU A 77 -34.81 -20.89 -2.54
C GLU A 77 -35.43 -22.27 -2.71
N GLU A 78 -35.33 -22.86 -3.91
CA GLU A 78 -35.75 -24.24 -4.16
C GLU A 78 -34.87 -25.24 -3.41
N LEU A 79 -33.54 -25.06 -3.43
CA LEU A 79 -32.59 -25.87 -2.67
C LEU A 79 -32.83 -25.78 -1.16
N GLN A 80 -33.12 -24.57 -0.65
CA GLN A 80 -33.47 -24.35 0.75
C GLN A 80 -34.78 -25.05 1.10
N ARG A 81 -35.84 -24.88 0.31
CA ARG A 81 -37.13 -25.55 0.56
C ARG A 81 -37.00 -27.07 0.54
N ALA A 82 -36.17 -27.60 -0.35
CA ALA A 82 -35.86 -29.04 -0.38
C ALA A 82 -35.13 -29.46 0.91
N TRP A 83 -34.11 -28.71 1.33
CA TRP A 83 -33.37 -28.98 2.56
C TRP A 83 -34.22 -28.85 3.83
N GLU A 84 -35.12 -27.87 3.91
CA GLU A 84 -36.06 -27.70 5.03
C GLU A 84 -37.05 -28.87 5.16
N ALA A 85 -37.43 -29.47 4.02
CA ALA A 85 -38.26 -30.67 3.99
C ALA A 85 -37.46 -31.93 4.36
N ASP A 86 -36.21 -32.03 3.89
CA ASP A 86 -35.29 -33.14 4.18
C ASP A 86 -33.82 -32.67 4.07
N PRO A 87 -33.07 -32.59 5.19
CA PRO A 87 -31.67 -32.17 5.18
C PRO A 87 -30.74 -33.03 4.31
N SER A 88 -31.13 -34.29 4.04
CA SER A 88 -30.36 -35.20 3.17
C SER A 88 -30.65 -35.02 1.68
N SER A 89 -31.60 -34.15 1.30
CA SER A 89 -31.98 -33.87 -0.08
C SER A 89 -30.97 -33.02 -0.86
N VAL A 90 -29.99 -32.43 -0.16
CA VAL A 90 -28.94 -31.59 -0.72
C VAL A 90 -27.57 -32.17 -0.38
N ASP A 91 -26.56 -31.79 -1.17
CA ASP A 91 -25.17 -32.21 -0.90
C ASP A 91 -24.71 -31.79 0.50
N GLU A 92 -23.80 -32.53 1.12
CA GLU A 92 -23.26 -32.25 2.46
C GLU A 92 -22.71 -30.83 2.60
N SER A 93 -22.19 -30.26 1.52
CA SER A 93 -21.74 -28.86 1.49
C SER A 93 -22.90 -27.85 1.60
N TRP A 94 -24.06 -28.16 1.02
CA TRP A 94 -25.30 -27.39 1.16
C TRP A 94 -26.00 -27.65 2.50
N ASP A 95 -25.99 -28.89 3.02
CA ASP A 95 -26.51 -29.19 4.37
C ASP A 95 -25.74 -28.38 5.42
N ASN A 96 -24.40 -28.37 5.34
CA ASN A 96 -23.57 -27.54 6.21
C ASN A 96 -23.83 -26.04 6.02
N PHE A 97 -24.01 -25.58 4.78
CA PHE A 97 -24.35 -24.18 4.49
C PHE A 97 -25.68 -23.79 5.14
N PHE A 98 -26.75 -24.57 4.92
CA PHE A 98 -28.07 -24.29 5.46
C PHE A 98 -28.17 -24.54 6.97
N ARG A 99 -27.47 -25.51 7.56
CA ARG A 99 -27.40 -25.64 9.02
C ARG A 99 -26.74 -24.44 9.69
N ASN A 100 -25.68 -23.90 9.09
CA ASN A 100 -25.00 -22.73 9.63
C ASN A 100 -25.81 -21.44 9.42
N PHE A 101 -26.52 -21.31 8.29
CA PHE A 101 -27.32 -20.12 7.98
C PHE A 101 -28.75 -20.14 8.57
N VAL A 102 -29.42 -21.29 8.52
CA VAL A 102 -30.83 -21.49 8.91
C VAL A 102 -30.94 -22.15 10.28
N GLY A 103 -30.07 -23.10 10.61
CA GLY A 103 -30.12 -23.84 11.89
C GLY A 103 -29.74 -23.00 13.12
N GLN A 104 -28.83 -22.03 12.99
CA GLN A 104 -28.53 -21.09 14.08
C GLN A 104 -29.54 -19.93 14.16
N ALA A 105 -30.16 -19.57 13.04
CA ALA A 105 -31.29 -18.64 13.01
C ALA A 105 -32.51 -19.22 13.74
N ALA A 106 -32.85 -20.51 13.51
CA ALA A 106 -34.03 -21.14 14.10
C ALA A 106 -33.95 -21.41 15.61
N THR A 107 -32.76 -21.38 16.22
CA THR A 107 -32.56 -21.72 17.65
C THR A 107 -32.53 -20.51 18.58
N SER A 108 -32.52 -19.28 18.05
CA SER A 108 -32.60 -18.06 18.86
C SER A 108 -34.01 -17.47 18.83
N PRO A 109 -34.66 -17.25 19.98
CA PRO A 109 -35.99 -16.66 20.03
C PRO A 109 -35.92 -15.19 19.57
N GLY A 110 -36.39 -14.92 18.35
CA GLY A 110 -36.40 -13.57 17.73
C GLY A 110 -36.11 -13.55 16.23
N ILE A 111 -35.47 -14.59 15.67
CA ILE A 111 -35.03 -14.65 14.26
C ILE A 111 -36.10 -15.25 13.33
N SER A 112 -37.38 -15.10 13.66
CA SER A 112 -38.49 -15.74 12.91
C SER A 112 -38.82 -15.05 11.57
N GLY A 113 -37.84 -14.50 10.86
CA GLY A 113 -38.07 -13.74 9.63
C GLY A 113 -36.84 -13.32 8.82
N GLN A 114 -35.66 -13.89 9.07
CA GLN A 114 -34.48 -13.67 8.22
C GLN A 114 -34.51 -14.65 7.04
N THR A 115 -34.65 -14.16 5.82
CA THR A 115 -34.57 -14.99 4.61
C THR A 115 -33.11 -15.20 4.19
N ILE A 116 -32.81 -16.32 3.52
CA ILE A 116 -31.47 -16.56 2.96
C ILE A 116 -31.08 -15.44 1.98
N GLN A 117 -32.04 -14.94 1.23
CA GLN A 117 -31.82 -13.85 0.28
C GLN A 117 -31.33 -12.57 0.97
N GLU A 118 -31.92 -12.21 2.12
CA GLU A 118 -31.48 -11.05 2.92
C GLU A 118 -30.08 -11.27 3.50
N SER A 119 -29.78 -12.48 3.99
CA SER A 119 -28.44 -12.79 4.49
C SER A 119 -27.38 -12.67 3.39
N MET A 120 -27.68 -13.13 2.17
CA MET A 120 -26.78 -12.97 1.01
C MET A 120 -26.59 -11.51 0.62
N ARG A 121 -27.68 -10.73 0.58
CA ARG A 121 -27.63 -9.28 0.32
C ARG A 121 -26.76 -8.56 1.35
N LEU A 122 -26.91 -8.92 2.63
CA LEU A 122 -26.09 -8.36 3.70
C LEU A 122 -24.61 -8.76 3.61
N LEU A 123 -24.31 -9.99 3.21
CA LEU A 123 -22.94 -10.42 2.94
C LEU A 123 -22.30 -9.65 1.78
N LEU A 124 -23.06 -9.39 0.70
CA LEU A 124 -22.58 -8.58 -0.42
C LEU A 124 -22.30 -7.14 0.02
N LEU A 125 -23.16 -6.57 0.87
CA LEU A 125 -22.94 -5.25 1.47
C LEU A 125 -21.68 -5.24 2.35
N VAL A 126 -21.50 -6.22 3.24
CA VAL A 126 -20.28 -6.34 4.06
C VAL A 126 -19.03 -6.41 3.17
N ARG A 127 -19.08 -7.23 2.11
CA ARG A 127 -17.99 -7.33 1.14
C ARG A 127 -17.73 -6.01 0.42
N ALA A 128 -18.78 -5.26 0.07
CA ALA A 128 -18.63 -3.95 -0.55
C ALA A 128 -17.89 -2.97 0.38
N TYR A 129 -18.17 -2.95 1.69
CA TYR A 129 -17.40 -2.15 2.65
C TYR A 129 -15.95 -2.63 2.77
N GLN A 130 -15.70 -3.94 2.78
CA GLN A 130 -14.33 -4.48 2.83
C GLN A 130 -13.50 -4.13 1.59
N VAL A 131 -14.14 -4.04 0.42
CA VAL A 131 -13.47 -3.75 -0.85
C VAL A 131 -13.35 -2.24 -1.08
N ASN A 132 -14.42 -1.49 -0.88
CA ASN A 132 -14.58 -0.10 -1.33
C ASN A 132 -14.71 0.91 -0.17
N GLY A 133 -14.77 0.47 1.08
CA GLY A 133 -15.02 1.37 2.22
C GLY A 133 -13.96 2.47 2.36
N HIS A 134 -12.72 2.20 1.95
CA HIS A 134 -11.63 3.19 1.89
C HIS A 134 -11.94 4.40 0.98
N MET A 135 -12.82 4.25 -0.02
CA MET A 135 -13.28 5.35 -0.88
C MET A 135 -14.19 6.34 -0.13
N LYS A 136 -14.87 5.89 0.92
CA LYS A 136 -15.73 6.70 1.80
C LYS A 136 -15.00 7.18 3.07
N ALA A 137 -13.79 6.70 3.32
CA ALA A 137 -13.02 7.06 4.50
C ALA A 137 -12.61 8.54 4.52
N LYS A 138 -12.54 9.12 5.72
CA LYS A 138 -12.20 10.51 5.99
C LYS A 138 -10.69 10.69 6.06
N LEU A 139 -10.02 10.57 4.91
CA LEU A 139 -8.57 10.52 4.82
C LEU A 139 -7.90 11.89 4.71
N ASP A 140 -8.53 12.84 4.03
CA ASP A 140 -7.96 14.17 3.78
C ASP A 140 -8.14 15.09 5.00
N PRO A 141 -7.06 15.56 5.65
CA PRO A 141 -7.13 16.53 6.73
C PRO A 141 -7.67 17.90 6.29
N LEU A 142 -7.48 18.27 5.02
CA LEU A 142 -7.94 19.56 4.49
C LEU A 142 -9.42 19.56 4.10
N GLY A 143 -10.02 18.38 3.92
CA GLY A 143 -11.41 18.23 3.46
C GLY A 143 -11.67 18.83 2.08
N LEU A 144 -10.63 18.92 1.23
CA LEU A 144 -10.69 19.44 -0.14
C LEU A 144 -10.97 18.34 -1.16
N GLU A 145 -10.65 17.10 -0.83
CA GLU A 145 -10.86 15.96 -1.71
C GLU A 145 -12.35 15.59 -1.80
N GLU A 146 -12.94 15.82 -2.96
CA GLU A 146 -14.28 15.34 -3.32
C GLU A 146 -14.17 13.97 -4.00
N ARG A 147 -14.57 12.91 -3.29
CA ARG A 147 -14.61 11.55 -3.81
C ARG A 147 -16.04 11.13 -4.13
N GLU A 148 -16.21 10.47 -5.28
CA GLU A 148 -17.46 9.77 -5.58
C GLU A 148 -17.55 8.53 -4.70
N ILE A 149 -18.57 8.49 -3.85
CA ILE A 149 -18.84 7.34 -2.98
C ILE A 149 -19.45 6.22 -3.85
N PRO A 150 -18.87 5.02 -3.87
CA PRO A 150 -19.43 3.91 -4.63
C PRO A 150 -20.85 3.57 -4.17
N VAL A 151 -21.77 3.39 -5.13
CA VAL A 151 -23.18 3.03 -4.86
C VAL A 151 -23.29 1.69 -4.13
N ASP A 152 -22.29 0.81 -4.28
CA ASP A 152 -22.19 -0.47 -3.57
C ASP A 152 -22.12 -0.33 -2.03
N LEU A 153 -21.86 0.88 -1.50
CA LEU A 153 -21.86 1.12 -0.06
C LEU A 153 -23.25 1.52 0.49
N ASP A 154 -24.22 1.77 -0.39
CA ASP A 154 -25.60 2.14 -0.03
C ASP A 154 -26.42 0.87 0.30
N PRO A 155 -26.92 0.72 1.53
CA PRO A 155 -27.81 -0.40 1.89
C PRO A 155 -29.06 -0.50 1.00
N ALA A 156 -29.55 0.61 0.44
CA ALA A 156 -30.72 0.63 -0.43
C ALA A 156 -30.51 -0.18 -1.71
N LEU A 157 -29.28 -0.26 -2.24
CA LEU A 157 -28.94 -1.08 -3.41
C LEU A 157 -29.24 -2.57 -3.17
N TYR A 158 -29.14 -3.01 -1.91
CA TYR A 158 -29.37 -4.38 -1.48
C TYR A 158 -30.80 -4.61 -0.99
N GLY A 159 -31.67 -3.59 -1.09
CA GLY A 159 -33.08 -3.67 -0.69
C GLY A 159 -33.30 -3.52 0.82
N PHE A 160 -32.33 -3.00 1.57
CA PHE A 160 -32.53 -2.62 2.96
C PHE A 160 -33.03 -1.17 3.06
N THR A 161 -34.03 -0.97 3.91
CA THR A 161 -34.64 0.34 4.16
C THR A 161 -34.45 0.76 5.62
N ASP A 162 -34.80 1.99 5.96
CA ASP A 162 -34.74 2.48 7.35
C ASP A 162 -35.59 1.63 8.32
N ALA A 163 -36.65 0.98 7.82
CA ALA A 163 -37.48 0.08 8.61
C ALA A 163 -36.75 -1.21 9.02
N ASP A 164 -35.70 -1.60 8.30
CA ASP A 164 -34.94 -2.83 8.54
C ASP A 164 -33.80 -2.65 9.55
N LEU A 165 -33.48 -1.41 9.93
CA LEU A 165 -32.31 -1.08 10.76
C LEU A 165 -32.32 -1.79 12.12
N ASP A 166 -33.49 -1.98 12.72
CA ASP A 166 -33.63 -2.59 14.05
C ASP A 166 -33.95 -4.10 13.97
N ARG A 167 -33.99 -4.68 12.76
CA ARG A 167 -34.08 -6.13 12.56
C ARG A 167 -32.76 -6.81 12.91
N GLU A 168 -32.88 -8.00 13.47
CA GLU A 168 -31.77 -8.85 13.88
C GLU A 168 -31.32 -9.77 12.75
N PHE A 169 -29.99 -9.88 12.58
CA PHE A 169 -29.35 -10.71 11.57
C PHE A 169 -28.24 -11.57 12.19
N PHE A 170 -28.16 -12.81 11.72
CA PHE A 170 -27.01 -13.68 11.93
C PHE A 170 -26.14 -13.73 10.67
N LEU A 171 -24.81 -13.57 10.84
CA LEU A 171 -23.84 -13.42 9.75
C LEU A 171 -22.66 -14.41 9.83
N GLY A 172 -22.78 -15.48 10.61
CA GLY A 172 -21.71 -16.47 10.72
C GLY A 172 -21.41 -17.14 9.38
N VAL A 173 -20.20 -16.93 8.85
CA VAL A 173 -19.72 -17.58 7.63
C VAL A 173 -18.53 -18.47 7.95
N TRP A 174 -18.61 -19.72 7.49
CA TRP A 174 -17.56 -20.69 7.75
C TRP A 174 -16.20 -20.23 7.20
N ARG A 175 -15.15 -20.34 8.03
CA ARG A 175 -13.76 -19.89 7.72
C ARG A 175 -13.56 -18.40 7.41
N MET A 176 -14.48 -17.52 7.83
CA MET A 176 -14.26 -16.07 7.81
C MET A 176 -13.88 -15.56 9.20
N ALA A 177 -13.00 -14.55 9.24
CA ALA A 177 -12.62 -13.85 10.47
C ALA A 177 -13.45 -12.55 10.66
N GLY A 178 -13.30 -11.91 11.82
CA GLY A 178 -13.90 -10.61 12.10
C GLY A 178 -15.42 -10.66 12.34
N PHE A 179 -16.17 -9.73 11.75
CA PHE A 179 -17.63 -9.61 11.85
C PHE A 179 -18.37 -10.87 11.37
N LEU A 180 -17.81 -11.57 10.38
CA LEU A 180 -18.40 -12.76 9.76
C LEU A 180 -17.96 -14.07 10.42
N SER A 181 -17.28 -14.02 11.57
CA SER A 181 -16.84 -15.24 12.25
C SER A 181 -18.03 -16.05 12.80
N GLU A 182 -17.89 -17.39 12.76
CA GLU A 182 -18.96 -18.34 13.09
C GLU A 182 -19.54 -18.18 14.49
N ASN A 183 -18.74 -17.70 15.46
CA ASN A 183 -19.12 -17.61 16.87
C ASN A 183 -19.68 -16.25 17.28
N ARG A 184 -20.16 -15.43 16.34
CA ARG A 184 -20.63 -14.07 16.65
C ARG A 184 -22.10 -14.05 17.08
N PRO A 185 -22.46 -13.19 18.04
CA PRO A 185 -23.86 -13.02 18.42
C PRO A 185 -24.66 -12.43 17.26
N VAL A 186 -25.96 -12.65 17.30
CA VAL A 186 -26.95 -11.95 16.48
C VAL A 186 -26.81 -10.44 16.70
N LEU A 187 -26.84 -9.66 15.63
CA LEU A 187 -26.70 -8.20 15.67
C LEU A 187 -27.81 -7.53 14.86
N THR A 188 -28.23 -6.34 15.27
CA THR A 188 -29.14 -5.54 14.43
C THR A 188 -28.42 -5.00 13.19
N LEU A 189 -29.15 -4.80 12.09
CA LEU A 189 -28.59 -4.19 10.86
C LEU A 189 -27.90 -2.86 11.16
N ARG A 190 -28.52 -2.00 11.99
CA ARG A 190 -27.94 -0.74 12.48
C ARG A 190 -26.58 -0.95 13.13
N THR A 191 -26.45 -1.98 13.97
CA THR A 191 -25.18 -2.28 14.65
C THR A 191 -24.12 -2.76 13.65
N ILE A 192 -24.51 -3.55 12.66
CA ILE A 192 -23.61 -4.05 11.60
C ILE A 192 -23.11 -2.88 10.75
N LEU A 193 -24.00 -2.03 10.25
CA LEU A 193 -23.65 -0.85 9.46
C LEU A 193 -22.72 0.09 10.24
N ASN A 194 -23.04 0.39 11.50
CA ASN A 194 -22.19 1.22 12.35
C ASN A 194 -20.78 0.62 12.55
N LYS A 195 -20.68 -0.71 12.62
CA LYS A 195 -19.40 -1.41 12.74
C LYS A 195 -18.59 -1.34 11.44
N LEU A 196 -19.23 -1.54 10.29
CA LEU A 196 -18.61 -1.42 8.97
C LEU A 196 -18.10 0.00 8.70
N GLU A 197 -18.93 1.01 8.98
CA GLU A 197 -18.57 2.43 8.88
C GLU A 197 -17.36 2.77 9.76
N ARG A 198 -17.34 2.30 11.01
CA ARG A 198 -16.22 2.52 11.93
C ARG A 198 -14.94 1.81 11.48
N ALA A 199 -15.07 0.61 10.90
CA ALA A 199 -13.93 -0.21 10.51
C ALA A 199 -13.29 0.27 9.20
N TYR A 200 -14.09 0.65 8.21
CA TYR A 200 -13.62 0.88 6.84
C TYR A 200 -13.77 2.32 6.33
N CYS A 201 -14.59 3.15 6.99
CA CYS A 201 -14.92 4.51 6.55
C CYS A 201 -14.55 5.59 7.59
N GLY A 202 -13.70 5.23 8.57
CA GLY A 202 -13.18 6.13 9.59
C GLY A 202 -12.06 7.03 9.06
N THR A 203 -11.09 7.34 9.93
CA THR A 203 -9.84 8.06 9.60
C THR A 203 -8.77 7.15 9.00
N ILE A 204 -9.09 5.86 8.83
CA ILE A 204 -8.24 4.86 8.19
C ILE A 204 -9.04 4.21 7.06
N GLY A 205 -8.43 4.09 5.89
CA GLY A 205 -8.92 3.33 4.75
C GLY A 205 -8.00 2.16 4.49
N TYR A 206 -8.56 0.96 4.32
CA TYR A 206 -7.80 -0.27 4.11
C TYR A 206 -8.03 -0.80 2.69
N GLU A 207 -6.96 -1.00 1.93
CA GLU A 207 -6.98 -1.75 0.67
C GLU A 207 -6.20 -3.05 0.86
N TYR A 208 -6.92 -4.16 0.90
CA TYR A 208 -6.33 -5.49 1.08
C TYR A 208 -7.07 -6.59 0.33
N MET A 209 -8.29 -6.34 -0.15
CA MET A 209 -9.10 -7.37 -0.82
C MET A 209 -8.57 -7.77 -2.20
N HIS A 210 -7.59 -7.03 -2.76
CA HIS A 210 -6.83 -7.44 -3.94
C HIS A 210 -5.82 -8.56 -3.65
N ILE A 211 -5.53 -8.85 -2.38
CA ILE A 211 -4.63 -9.92 -1.96
C ILE A 211 -5.30 -11.28 -2.18
N ALA A 212 -4.66 -12.13 -2.98
CA ALA A 212 -5.19 -13.45 -3.31
C ALA A 212 -5.19 -14.44 -2.11
N ASN A 213 -4.30 -14.24 -1.14
CA ASN A 213 -4.15 -15.14 0.00
C ASN A 213 -5.26 -14.88 1.05
N ARG A 214 -6.12 -15.89 1.27
CA ARG A 214 -7.23 -15.79 2.22
C ARG A 214 -6.78 -15.61 3.67
N ASP A 215 -5.70 -16.26 4.09
CA ASP A 215 -5.25 -16.23 5.48
C ASP A 215 -4.70 -14.85 5.82
N GLN A 216 -4.00 -14.22 4.88
CA GLN A 216 -3.60 -12.81 4.96
C GLN A 216 -4.81 -11.86 5.06
N CYS A 217 -5.82 -12.04 4.21
CA CYS A 217 -7.04 -11.25 4.26
C CYS A 217 -7.82 -11.46 5.56
N ASN A 218 -7.88 -12.70 6.08
CA ASN A 218 -8.53 -13.00 7.36
C ASN A 218 -7.78 -12.39 8.54
N TRP A 219 -6.44 -12.40 8.52
CA TRP A 219 -5.63 -11.75 9.54
C TRP A 219 -5.91 -10.25 9.60
N LEU A 220 -5.98 -9.58 8.44
CA LEU A 220 -6.35 -8.17 8.37
C LEU A 220 -7.80 -7.92 8.82
N ARG A 221 -8.76 -8.74 8.37
CA ARG A 221 -10.16 -8.63 8.85
C ARG A 221 -10.24 -8.71 10.37
N ASP A 222 -9.56 -9.68 10.97
CA ASP A 222 -9.54 -9.83 12.42
C ASP A 222 -9.01 -8.57 13.09
N LYS A 223 -7.85 -8.06 12.63
CA LYS A 223 -7.24 -6.84 13.16
C LYS A 223 -8.10 -5.59 12.98
N ILE A 224 -8.80 -5.46 11.86
CA ILE A 224 -9.61 -4.28 11.53
C ILE A 224 -10.98 -4.32 12.23
N GLU A 225 -11.64 -5.48 12.24
CA GLU A 225 -13.04 -5.62 12.67
C GLU A 225 -13.18 -6.00 14.16
N THR A 226 -12.12 -6.49 14.82
CA THR A 226 -12.18 -6.89 16.24
C THR A 226 -11.47 -5.93 17.19
N VAL A 227 -10.37 -5.30 16.76
CA VAL A 227 -9.61 -4.39 17.60
C VAL A 227 -10.37 -3.07 17.71
N ASN A 228 -10.55 -2.57 18.93
CA ASN A 228 -10.99 -1.19 19.12
C ASN A 228 -9.75 -0.28 18.99
N PRO A 229 -9.58 0.47 17.89
CA PRO A 229 -8.34 1.20 17.62
C PRO A 229 -8.04 2.27 18.68
N ARG A 230 -9.03 2.67 19.48
CA ARG A 230 -8.95 3.79 20.45
C ARG A 230 -8.68 3.36 21.90
N GLY A 231 -8.19 2.14 22.11
CA GLY A 231 -7.96 1.54 23.43
C GLY A 231 -6.65 1.93 24.13
N TYR A 232 -5.97 3.01 23.74
CA TYR A 232 -4.68 3.38 24.36
C TYR A 232 -4.85 3.88 25.80
N SER A 233 -3.97 3.42 26.69
CA SER A 233 -3.92 3.91 28.07
C SER A 233 -3.52 5.38 28.11
N GLN A 234 -3.91 6.10 29.17
CA GLN A 234 -3.55 7.50 29.36
C GLN A 234 -2.03 7.73 29.26
N GLN A 235 -1.25 6.89 29.94
CA GLN A 235 0.22 6.96 29.90
C GLN A 235 0.78 6.82 28.48
N ARG A 236 0.16 5.98 27.66
CA ARG A 236 0.56 5.81 26.26
C ARG A 236 0.22 7.04 25.43
N ARG A 237 -0.96 7.63 25.64
CA ARG A 237 -1.36 8.90 24.99
C ARG A 237 -0.42 10.05 25.33
N GLU A 238 0.00 10.16 26.59
CA GLU A 238 0.98 11.17 27.02
C GLU A 238 2.32 11.02 26.30
N VAL A 239 2.78 9.79 26.07
CA VAL A 239 4.02 9.53 25.31
C VAL A 239 3.87 9.88 23.83
N ILE A 240 2.72 9.57 23.23
CA ILE A 240 2.41 9.94 21.84
C ILE A 240 2.40 11.46 21.70
N LEU A 241 1.75 12.16 22.65
CA LEU A 241 1.71 13.62 22.70
C LEU A 241 3.10 14.23 22.86
N ASP A 242 3.93 13.73 23.80
CA ASP A 242 5.31 14.19 23.97
C ASP A 242 6.09 14.10 22.64
N ARG A 243 5.99 12.97 21.92
CA ARG A 243 6.64 12.80 20.61
C ARG A 243 6.15 13.79 19.57
N LEU A 244 4.87 14.13 19.56
CA LEU A 244 4.30 15.15 18.69
C LEU A 244 4.80 16.55 19.03
N ILE A 245 4.90 16.88 20.32
CA ILE A 245 5.46 18.16 20.80
C ILE A 245 6.92 18.29 20.33
N TRP A 246 7.75 17.26 20.52
CA TRP A 246 9.14 17.27 20.04
C TRP A 246 9.25 17.46 18.53
N SER A 247 8.34 16.84 17.76
CA SER A 247 8.27 16.99 16.30
C SER A 247 7.97 18.44 15.90
N THR A 248 6.96 19.03 16.54
CA THR A 248 6.45 20.38 16.25
C THR A 248 7.45 21.45 16.66
N GLU A 249 7.97 21.36 17.89
CA GLU A 249 8.91 22.34 18.44
C GLU A 249 10.25 22.33 17.71
N PHE A 250 10.67 21.18 17.18
CA PHE A 250 11.86 21.10 16.34
C PHE A 250 11.71 21.96 15.07
N GLU A 251 10.59 21.85 14.37
CA GLU A 251 10.34 22.67 13.17
C GLU A 251 10.20 24.16 13.52
N ASN A 252 9.42 24.50 14.56
CA ASN A 252 9.26 25.87 15.04
C ASN A 252 10.61 26.52 15.38
N PHE A 253 11.49 25.77 16.05
CA PHE A 253 12.84 26.23 16.38
C PHE A 253 13.68 26.50 15.13
N LEU A 254 13.69 25.56 14.17
CA LEU A 254 14.43 25.74 12.92
C LEU A 254 13.91 26.94 12.11
N ALA A 255 12.60 27.09 12.00
CA ALA A 255 11.96 28.21 11.32
C ALA A 255 12.33 29.57 11.96
N THR A 256 12.41 29.62 13.29
CA THR A 256 12.77 30.84 14.03
C THR A 256 14.25 31.18 13.90
N LYS A 257 15.14 30.18 13.96
CA LYS A 257 16.60 30.41 13.94
C LYS A 257 17.19 30.61 12.55
N TRP A 258 16.66 29.93 11.55
CA TRP A 258 17.17 29.96 10.18
C TRP A 258 16.05 30.24 9.17
N THR A 259 15.47 31.44 9.27
CA THR A 259 14.32 31.88 8.47
C THR A 259 14.52 31.74 6.95
N ALA A 260 15.73 32.03 6.44
CA ALA A 260 16.04 31.97 5.02
C ALA A 260 16.60 30.61 4.55
N ALA A 261 16.78 29.64 5.45
CA ALA A 261 17.41 28.37 5.10
C ALA A 261 16.38 27.33 4.65
N LYS A 262 16.63 26.74 3.48
CA LYS A 262 15.86 25.58 3.01
C LYS A 262 16.09 24.40 3.95
N ARG A 263 15.03 23.88 4.56
CA ARG A 263 15.07 22.71 5.47
C ARG A 263 14.16 21.57 5.03
N PHE A 264 13.17 21.85 4.17
CA PHE A 264 12.14 20.90 3.75
C PHE A 264 11.38 20.31 4.94
N GLY A 265 10.86 21.20 5.77
CA GLY A 265 10.24 20.87 7.04
C GLY A 265 9.02 19.95 6.92
N LEU A 266 8.65 19.39 8.06
CA LEU A 266 7.55 18.43 8.21
C LEU A 266 6.23 19.10 8.60
N GLU A 267 6.12 20.44 8.57
CA GLU A 267 4.92 21.13 9.04
C GLU A 267 3.68 20.78 8.20
N GLY A 268 2.63 20.34 8.89
CA GLY A 268 1.43 19.72 8.32
C GLY A 268 1.48 18.19 8.26
N GLY A 269 2.57 17.57 8.73
CA GLY A 269 2.81 16.12 8.76
C GLY A 269 3.56 15.65 10.00
N GLU A 270 3.48 16.39 11.11
CA GLU A 270 4.26 16.19 12.32
C GLU A 270 3.98 14.85 13.02
N THR A 271 2.79 14.28 12.81
CA THR A 271 2.37 12.98 13.37
C THR A 271 3.09 11.78 12.75
N LEU A 272 3.85 11.98 11.66
CA LEU A 272 4.79 10.97 11.15
C LEU A 272 5.80 10.53 12.22
N ILE A 273 6.29 11.44 13.06
CA ILE A 273 7.29 11.15 14.10
C ILE A 273 6.77 10.19 15.18
N PRO A 274 5.61 10.44 15.84
CA PRO A 274 5.04 9.46 16.76
C PRO A 274 4.75 8.12 16.07
N GLY A 275 4.20 8.12 14.85
CA GLY A 275 3.95 6.90 14.07
C GLY A 275 5.21 6.06 13.86
N MET A 276 6.29 6.65 13.34
CA MET A 276 7.56 5.96 13.13
C MET A 276 8.17 5.40 14.41
N LYS A 277 8.11 6.17 15.51
CA LYS A 277 8.70 5.73 16.78
C LYS A 277 7.93 4.56 17.39
N GLU A 278 6.59 4.56 17.30
CA GLU A 278 5.76 3.43 17.74
C GLU A 278 5.97 2.21 16.84
N MET A 279 6.06 2.39 15.52
CA MET A 279 6.43 1.33 14.58
C MET A 279 7.76 0.67 14.96
N PHE A 280 8.81 1.45 15.22
CA PHE A 280 10.12 0.93 15.56
C PHE A 280 10.15 0.23 16.92
N ASP A 281 9.41 0.77 17.91
CA ASP A 281 9.26 0.13 19.21
C ASP A 281 8.53 -1.22 19.05
N ARG A 282 7.44 -1.26 18.27
CA ARG A 282 6.70 -2.50 17.96
C ARG A 282 7.54 -3.51 17.21
N SER A 283 8.28 -3.09 16.17
CA SER A 283 9.21 -3.95 15.44
C SER A 283 10.27 -4.56 16.36
N ALA A 284 10.83 -3.78 17.29
CA ALA A 284 11.80 -4.30 18.26
C ALA A 284 11.17 -5.34 19.19
N ASP A 285 9.95 -5.09 19.67
CA ASP A 285 9.21 -6.06 20.50
C ASP A 285 9.00 -7.39 19.76
N LEU A 286 8.76 -7.31 18.45
CA LEU A 286 8.63 -8.44 17.52
C LEU A 286 9.96 -9.08 17.08
N GLY A 287 11.10 -8.59 17.55
CA GLY A 287 12.42 -9.21 17.34
C GLY A 287 13.33 -8.54 16.32
N VAL A 288 12.94 -7.40 15.75
CA VAL A 288 13.81 -6.62 14.85
C VAL A 288 14.95 -5.97 15.65
N GLU A 289 16.18 -6.17 15.20
CA GLU A 289 17.41 -5.67 15.83
C GLU A 289 18.01 -4.49 15.05
N SER A 290 17.79 -4.41 13.73
CA SER A 290 18.34 -3.35 12.88
C SER A 290 17.33 -2.88 11.83
N ILE A 291 17.21 -1.57 11.67
CA ILE A 291 16.39 -0.93 10.62
C ILE A 291 17.28 -0.08 9.72
N VAL A 292 17.21 -0.33 8.42
CA VAL A 292 17.84 0.52 7.39
C VAL A 292 16.76 1.39 6.78
N ILE A 293 16.99 2.71 6.78
CA ILE A 293 16.01 3.70 6.37
C ILE A 293 16.50 4.38 5.09
N GLY A 294 15.62 4.49 4.08
CA GLY A 294 15.73 5.41 2.97
C GLY A 294 14.64 6.48 3.07
N MET A 295 14.97 7.73 2.77
CA MET A 295 13.95 8.78 2.70
C MET A 295 14.32 9.93 1.77
N SER A 296 13.30 10.62 1.27
CA SER A 296 13.44 11.90 0.56
C SER A 296 13.81 13.07 1.51
N HIS A 297 13.72 14.30 1.02
CA HIS A 297 14.05 15.51 1.80
C HIS A 297 12.98 15.86 2.87
N ARG A 298 11.72 15.47 2.65
CA ARG A 298 10.56 15.88 3.46
C ARG A 298 10.69 15.44 4.91
N GLY A 299 10.80 16.40 5.83
CA GLY A 299 10.94 16.15 7.27
C GLY A 299 12.21 15.40 7.68
N ARG A 300 13.23 15.32 6.80
CA ARG A 300 14.43 14.50 7.06
C ARG A 300 15.20 14.94 8.29
N LEU A 301 15.33 16.25 8.51
CA LEU A 301 16.02 16.76 9.71
C LEU A 301 15.26 16.40 10.98
N ASN A 302 13.93 16.38 10.92
CA ASN A 302 13.06 15.97 12.01
C ASN A 302 13.24 14.48 12.32
N VAL A 303 13.21 13.62 11.30
CA VAL A 303 13.50 12.18 11.44
C VAL A 303 14.91 11.95 12.01
N LEU A 304 15.91 12.67 11.51
CA LEU A 304 17.29 12.59 12.01
C LEU A 304 17.38 12.95 13.50
N GLY A 305 16.75 14.05 13.94
CA GLY A 305 16.81 14.52 15.33
C GLY A 305 15.94 13.70 16.29
N ASN A 306 14.67 13.46 15.92
CA ASN A 306 13.65 12.94 16.83
C ASN A 306 13.45 11.42 16.77
N VAL A 307 13.81 10.78 15.64
CA VAL A 307 13.70 9.32 15.44
C VAL A 307 15.06 8.66 15.55
N VAL A 308 16.01 9.04 14.69
CA VAL A 308 17.35 8.42 14.62
C VAL A 308 18.29 8.90 15.74
N ARG A 309 18.00 10.06 16.35
CA ARG A 309 18.79 10.68 17.44
C ARG A 309 20.19 11.15 17.00
N LYS A 310 20.33 11.64 15.77
CA LYS A 310 21.52 12.40 15.37
C LYS A 310 21.68 13.60 16.34
N PRO A 311 22.88 13.83 16.91
CA PRO A 311 23.07 14.90 17.88
C PRO A 311 22.64 16.26 17.32
N LEU A 312 21.79 16.99 18.05
CA LEU A 312 21.27 18.29 17.62
C LEU A 312 22.39 19.30 17.31
N ARG A 313 23.48 19.28 18.08
CA ARG A 313 24.67 20.11 17.82
C ARG A 313 25.25 19.87 16.42
N GLN A 314 25.26 18.62 15.97
CA GLN A 314 25.73 18.28 14.63
C GLN A 314 24.76 18.80 13.57
N ILE A 315 23.45 18.59 13.74
CA ILE A 315 22.43 19.12 12.82
C ILE A 315 22.53 20.65 12.71
N PHE A 316 22.63 21.36 13.84
CA PHE A 316 22.72 22.82 13.85
C PHE A 316 24.02 23.35 13.25
N SER A 317 25.14 22.63 13.41
CA SER A 317 26.40 22.99 12.76
C SER A 317 26.29 22.98 11.22
N GLU A 318 25.44 22.11 10.67
CA GLU A 318 25.22 21.98 9.23
C GLU A 318 24.45 23.17 8.63
N PHE A 319 23.73 23.94 9.45
CA PHE A 319 23.13 25.21 9.03
C PHE A 319 24.15 26.37 8.98
N SER A 320 25.29 26.25 9.65
CA SER A 320 26.29 27.33 9.80
C SER A 320 27.47 27.19 8.82
N GLY A 321 27.33 26.40 7.76
CA GLY A 321 28.37 26.19 6.74
C GLY A 321 29.00 24.79 6.73
N GLY A 322 28.51 23.85 7.54
CA GLY A 322 28.93 22.45 7.52
C GLY A 322 30.31 22.17 8.11
N THR A 323 30.73 20.90 8.07
CA THR A 323 32.10 20.49 8.38
C THR A 323 33.03 21.03 7.31
N LYS A 324 33.88 22.00 7.67
CA LYS A 324 34.99 22.44 6.81
C LYS A 324 35.96 21.26 6.64
N PRO A 325 36.48 20.99 5.42
CA PRO A 325 37.57 20.05 5.27
C PRO A 325 38.71 20.51 6.20
N VAL A 326 39.16 19.60 7.04
CA VAL A 326 40.34 19.84 7.87
C VAL A 326 41.52 19.40 7.01
N ASP A 327 42.49 20.27 6.76
CA ASP A 327 43.75 19.94 6.06
C ASP A 327 44.66 19.02 6.91
N GLU A 328 44.08 18.11 7.70
CA GLU A 328 44.78 17.06 8.43
C GLU A 328 44.73 15.76 7.64
N VAL A 329 45.92 15.25 7.31
CA VAL A 329 46.11 13.96 6.64
C VAL A 329 45.48 12.85 7.50
N GLY A 330 44.28 12.41 7.11
CA GLY A 330 43.57 11.28 7.75
C GLY A 330 42.15 11.58 8.24
N LEU A 331 41.69 12.84 8.28
CA LEU A 331 40.31 13.17 8.66
C LEU A 331 39.57 13.93 7.54
N TYR A 332 38.56 13.26 6.96
CA TYR A 332 37.52 13.78 6.06
C TYR A 332 38.00 14.57 4.81
N THR A 333 38.27 13.82 3.72
CA THR A 333 38.68 14.33 2.40
C THR A 333 37.54 14.36 1.36
N GLY A 334 36.29 14.54 1.79
CA GLY A 334 35.13 14.59 0.89
C GLY A 334 34.75 16.02 0.48
N THR A 335 34.20 16.20 -0.73
CA THR A 335 33.61 17.49 -1.18
C THR A 335 32.37 17.91 -0.37
N GLY A 336 31.86 17.03 0.49
CA GLY A 336 30.62 17.23 1.25
C GLY A 336 29.36 17.06 0.38
N ASP A 337 28.20 17.21 1.03
CA ASP A 337 26.88 17.29 0.38
C ASP A 337 25.95 18.13 1.28
N VAL A 338 24.76 18.48 0.77
CA VAL A 338 23.75 19.25 1.53
C VAL A 338 23.22 18.46 2.72
N LYS A 339 22.88 19.17 3.80
CA LYS A 339 22.48 18.60 5.11
C LYS A 339 21.37 17.53 5.04
N TYR A 340 20.43 17.68 4.11
CA TYR A 340 19.32 16.76 3.90
C TYR A 340 19.65 15.59 2.95
N HIS A 341 20.91 15.37 2.59
CA HIS A 341 21.39 14.15 1.93
C HIS A 341 22.22 13.25 2.86
N LEU A 342 22.67 13.80 3.98
CA LEU A 342 23.58 13.09 4.88
C LEU A 342 22.87 11.94 5.60
N GLY A 343 23.58 10.82 5.73
CA GLY A 343 23.15 9.66 6.51
C GLY A 343 23.64 9.71 7.96
N THR A 344 23.15 8.79 8.77
CA THR A 344 23.66 8.58 10.15
C THR A 344 23.33 7.16 10.61
N SER A 345 24.07 6.67 11.59
CA SER A 345 23.74 5.43 12.29
C SER A 345 23.74 5.66 13.79
N TYR A 346 22.82 5.04 14.52
CA TYR A 346 22.70 5.18 15.96
C TYR A 346 22.01 3.96 16.58
N ASP A 347 22.50 3.54 17.75
CA ASP A 347 21.84 2.50 18.55
C ASP A 347 20.87 3.15 19.53
N ARG A 348 19.57 2.96 19.28
CA ARG A 348 18.50 3.53 20.08
C ARG A 348 18.00 2.50 21.10
N PRO A 349 17.88 2.86 22.41
CA PRO A 349 17.11 2.05 23.35
C PRO A 349 15.60 2.19 23.06
N THR A 350 14.87 1.09 23.11
CA THR A 350 13.41 1.07 23.01
C THR A 350 12.77 1.13 24.39
N ARG A 351 11.48 1.47 24.45
CA ARG A 351 10.74 1.51 25.72
C ARG A 351 10.65 0.14 26.40
N GLY A 352 10.66 -0.95 25.61
CA GLY A 352 10.69 -2.33 26.09
C GLY A 352 12.06 -2.80 26.58
N GLY A 353 13.07 -1.92 26.67
CA GLY A 353 14.41 -2.26 27.16
C GLY A 353 15.33 -2.94 26.15
N LYS A 354 14.84 -3.19 24.92
CA LYS A 354 15.67 -3.69 23.81
C LYS A 354 16.48 -2.56 23.20
N ARG A 355 17.45 -2.91 22.35
CA ARG A 355 18.21 -1.94 21.54
C ARG A 355 17.94 -2.21 20.08
N ILE A 356 17.73 -1.14 19.31
CA ILE A 356 17.54 -1.20 17.87
C ILE A 356 18.58 -0.31 17.19
N HIS A 357 19.29 -0.90 16.22
CA HIS A 357 20.26 -0.17 15.42
C HIS A 357 19.57 0.49 14.24
N LEU A 358 19.55 1.82 14.20
CA LEU A 358 18.96 2.61 13.12
C LEU A 358 20.05 3.11 12.19
N SER A 359 19.86 2.96 10.89
CA SER A 359 20.80 3.46 9.88
C SER A 359 20.07 4.16 8.74
N LEU A 360 20.11 5.50 8.72
CA LEU A 360 19.61 6.30 7.62
C LEU A 360 20.67 6.40 6.52
N VAL A 361 20.31 5.98 5.32
CA VAL A 361 21.21 5.95 4.15
C VAL A 361 21.32 7.36 3.56
N ALA A 362 22.52 7.72 3.13
CA ALA A 362 22.74 8.96 2.37
C ALA A 362 22.19 8.82 0.95
N ASN A 363 21.62 9.88 0.39
CA ASN A 363 21.00 9.83 -0.93
C ASN A 363 21.16 11.14 -1.69
N PRO A 364 21.21 11.08 -3.04
CA PRO A 364 21.17 12.28 -3.87
C PRO A 364 19.76 12.90 -3.90
N SER A 365 19.62 14.04 -4.58
CA SER A 365 18.32 14.67 -4.84
C SER A 365 17.44 13.90 -5.84
N HIS A 366 17.98 12.90 -6.56
CA HIS A 366 17.21 12.02 -7.43
C HIS A 366 16.28 11.17 -6.56
N LEU A 367 15.01 11.57 -6.48
CA LEU A 367 14.01 10.91 -5.64
C LEU A 367 13.90 9.42 -6.01
N GLU A 368 13.64 8.59 -5.01
CA GLU A 368 13.49 7.12 -5.12
C GLU A 368 14.76 6.34 -5.56
N ALA A 369 15.82 7.00 -6.04
CA ALA A 369 17.07 6.33 -6.43
C ALA A 369 17.78 5.60 -5.27
N VAL A 370 17.45 5.97 -4.02
CA VAL A 370 17.99 5.34 -2.80
C VAL A 370 17.29 4.01 -2.46
N ASP A 371 16.10 3.77 -2.98
CA ASP A 371 15.26 2.63 -2.61
C ASP A 371 15.97 1.28 -2.81
N PRO A 372 16.51 0.96 -4.01
CA PRO A 372 17.22 -0.30 -4.20
C PRO A 372 18.53 -0.36 -3.40
N VAL A 373 19.15 0.79 -3.11
CA VAL A 373 20.39 0.86 -2.30
C VAL A 373 20.10 0.46 -0.85
N VAL A 374 18.98 0.92 -0.29
CA VAL A 374 18.53 0.56 1.06
C VAL A 374 18.20 -0.92 1.14
N LEU A 375 17.51 -1.49 0.14
CA LEU A 375 17.22 -2.92 0.12
C LEU A 375 18.49 -3.75 -0.02
N GLY A 376 19.43 -3.34 -0.89
CA GLY A 376 20.74 -3.98 -1.01
C GLY A 376 21.53 -3.96 0.30
N LYS A 377 21.54 -2.82 1.00
CA LYS A 377 22.17 -2.70 2.33
C LYS A 377 21.47 -3.55 3.39
N THR A 378 20.15 -3.61 3.37
CA THR A 378 19.35 -4.46 4.27
C THR A 378 19.67 -5.93 4.03
N ARG A 379 19.69 -6.36 2.77
CA ARG A 379 20.03 -7.73 2.37
C ARG A 379 21.47 -8.10 2.75
N ALA A 380 22.42 -7.18 2.58
CA ALA A 380 23.80 -7.38 3.03
C ALA A 380 23.87 -7.59 4.55
N LYS A 381 23.16 -6.78 5.34
CA LYS A 381 23.09 -6.99 6.79
C LYS A 381 22.50 -8.36 7.15
N GLN A 382 21.42 -8.77 6.49
CA GLN A 382 20.81 -10.09 6.70
C GLN A 382 21.83 -11.21 6.46
N TYR A 383 22.60 -11.11 5.38
CA TYR A 383 23.66 -12.06 5.04
C TYR A 383 24.74 -12.11 6.13
N TYR A 384 25.33 -10.96 6.50
CA TYR A 384 26.42 -10.92 7.47
C TYR A 384 26.00 -11.25 8.91
N SER A 385 24.72 -11.08 9.26
CA SER A 385 24.19 -11.45 10.58
C SER A 385 23.54 -12.84 10.63
N ASN A 386 23.64 -13.64 9.55
CA ASN A 386 22.96 -14.94 9.41
C ASN A 386 21.43 -14.87 9.70
N ASP A 387 20.78 -13.78 9.31
CA ASP A 387 19.33 -13.58 9.45
C ASP A 387 18.60 -14.24 8.28
N VAL A 388 18.62 -15.57 8.25
CA VAL A 388 18.05 -16.40 7.16
C VAL A 388 16.53 -16.21 7.06
N ASP A 389 15.87 -16.07 8.21
CA ASP A 389 14.41 -15.85 8.31
C ASP A 389 14.01 -14.39 8.07
N ARG A 390 14.99 -13.47 7.94
CA ARG A 390 14.79 -12.05 7.64
C ARG A 390 13.93 -11.33 8.68
N THR A 391 13.96 -11.81 9.92
CA THR A 391 13.17 -11.32 11.04
C THR A 391 13.87 -10.21 11.81
N LYS A 392 15.21 -10.11 11.72
CA LYS A 392 16.03 -9.22 12.55
C LYS A 392 16.41 -7.91 11.86
N ASN A 393 16.60 -7.94 10.54
CA ASN A 393 16.98 -6.77 9.75
C ASN A 393 15.85 -6.37 8.81
N MET A 394 15.36 -5.14 8.98
CA MET A 394 14.21 -4.62 8.25
C MET A 394 14.58 -3.38 7.42
N GLY A 395 14.01 -3.27 6.23
CA GLY A 395 14.06 -2.07 5.40
C GLY A 395 12.82 -1.19 5.64
N VAL A 396 13.02 0.12 5.71
CA VAL A 396 11.95 1.12 5.75
C VAL A 396 12.25 2.20 4.71
N LEU A 397 11.28 2.49 3.85
CA LEU A 397 11.41 3.49 2.80
C LEU A 397 10.35 4.58 2.97
N ILE A 398 10.77 5.84 2.88
CA ILE A 398 9.88 7.00 3.03
C ILE A 398 9.89 7.82 1.75
N HIS A 399 8.73 7.92 1.12
CA HIS A 399 8.53 8.47 -0.21
C HIS A 399 7.73 9.78 -0.15
N GLY A 400 7.73 10.53 -1.25
CA GLY A 400 6.72 11.56 -1.52
C GLY A 400 5.64 11.00 -2.43
N ASP A 401 4.42 11.51 -2.36
CA ASP A 401 3.29 11.05 -3.20
C ASP A 401 3.57 11.15 -4.69
N GLY A 402 4.09 12.30 -5.16
CA GLY A 402 4.39 12.49 -6.58
C GLY A 402 5.53 11.61 -7.09
N SER A 403 6.56 11.38 -6.28
CA SER A 403 7.71 10.56 -6.68
C SER A 403 7.43 9.07 -6.60
N PHE A 404 6.66 8.62 -5.60
CA PHE A 404 6.23 7.23 -5.47
C PHE A 404 5.40 6.76 -6.68
N ALA A 405 4.49 7.62 -7.16
CA ALA A 405 3.66 7.32 -8.33
C ALA A 405 4.41 7.50 -9.67
N GLY A 406 5.38 8.41 -9.74
CA GLY A 406 5.98 8.86 -11.00
C GLY A 406 7.31 8.22 -11.38
N GLN A 407 8.09 7.69 -10.42
CA GLN A 407 9.43 7.15 -10.70
C GLN A 407 9.40 5.63 -10.92
N GLY A 408 9.86 5.19 -12.10
CA GLY A 408 9.87 3.76 -12.46
C GLY A 408 10.70 2.87 -11.52
N VAL A 409 11.74 3.43 -10.88
CA VAL A 409 12.58 2.71 -9.91
C VAL A 409 11.80 2.21 -8.69
N VAL A 410 10.66 2.84 -8.36
CA VAL A 410 9.77 2.38 -7.28
C VAL A 410 9.18 1.02 -7.62
N TYR A 411 8.59 0.89 -8.82
CA TYR A 411 8.08 -0.39 -9.30
C TYR A 411 9.20 -1.42 -9.44
N GLU A 412 10.34 -1.04 -10.02
CA GLU A 412 11.50 -1.94 -10.14
C GLU A 412 11.93 -2.47 -8.78
N THR A 413 11.94 -1.63 -7.74
CA THR A 413 12.33 -2.02 -6.38
C THR A 413 11.27 -2.92 -5.74
N LEU A 414 9.98 -2.58 -5.81
CA LEU A 414 8.88 -3.42 -5.34
C LEU A 414 8.89 -4.80 -6.00
N HIS A 415 9.24 -4.86 -7.29
CA HIS A 415 9.33 -6.12 -8.04
C HIS A 415 10.41 -7.06 -7.50
N LEU A 416 11.43 -6.54 -6.81
CA LEU A 416 12.49 -7.35 -6.18
C LEU A 416 12.06 -8.00 -4.85
N SER A 417 10.96 -7.54 -4.23
CA SER A 417 10.54 -7.90 -2.87
C SER A 417 10.42 -9.40 -2.61
N ALA A 418 9.96 -10.18 -3.61
CA ALA A 418 9.75 -11.62 -3.50
C ALA A 418 10.83 -12.47 -4.21
N LEU A 419 11.81 -11.84 -4.87
CA LEU A 419 12.84 -12.59 -5.60
C LEU A 419 13.87 -13.21 -4.62
N PRO A 420 14.25 -14.50 -4.76
CA PRO A 420 15.07 -15.21 -3.75
C PRO A 420 16.37 -14.51 -3.33
N ASN A 421 17.05 -13.86 -4.30
CA ASN A 421 18.35 -13.22 -4.09
C ASN A 421 18.25 -11.75 -3.66
N TYR A 422 17.07 -11.14 -3.78
CA TYR A 422 16.87 -9.71 -3.49
C TYR A 422 15.95 -9.47 -2.29
N SER A 423 15.04 -10.40 -2.01
CA SER A 423 14.04 -10.30 -0.96
C SER A 423 14.68 -9.98 0.40
N THR A 424 14.13 -8.98 1.07
CA THR A 424 14.49 -8.55 2.42
C THR A 424 13.46 -9.00 3.46
N GLY A 425 12.53 -9.88 3.09
CA GLY A 425 11.46 -10.35 3.99
C GLY A 425 10.44 -9.25 4.32
N GLY A 426 10.07 -8.47 3.30
CA GLY A 426 9.11 -7.37 3.43
C GLY A 426 9.75 -6.04 3.85
N THR A 427 9.34 -4.98 3.15
CA THR A 427 9.70 -3.58 3.39
C THR A 427 8.47 -2.80 3.82
N ILE A 428 8.62 -1.93 4.82
CA ILE A 428 7.56 -0.98 5.18
C ILE A 428 7.78 0.30 4.38
N HIS A 429 6.82 0.63 3.52
CA HIS A 429 6.80 1.85 2.73
C HIS A 429 5.90 2.88 3.40
N ILE A 430 6.40 4.09 3.61
CA ILE A 430 5.65 5.21 4.16
C ILE A 430 5.62 6.29 3.08
N VAL A 431 4.45 6.60 2.53
CA VAL A 431 4.31 7.69 1.57
C VAL A 431 3.83 8.93 2.33
N VAL A 432 4.68 9.96 2.39
CA VAL A 432 4.30 11.27 2.95
C VAL A 432 3.49 12.01 1.91
N ASN A 433 2.18 11.72 1.89
CA ASN A 433 1.24 12.24 0.93
C ASN A 433 0.69 13.58 1.40
N ASN A 434 1.46 14.62 1.13
CA ASN A 434 1.07 16.01 1.42
C ASN A 434 0.19 16.62 0.33
N GLN A 435 -0.28 15.79 -0.62
CA GLN A 435 -1.21 16.14 -1.69
C GLN A 435 -0.68 17.17 -2.69
N VAL A 436 0.64 17.41 -2.75
CA VAL A 436 1.23 18.35 -3.72
C VAL A 436 2.70 18.05 -4.02
N ALA A 437 3.01 17.81 -5.30
CA ALA A 437 4.38 17.56 -5.76
C ALA A 437 5.00 18.84 -6.35
N PHE A 438 5.80 19.55 -5.54
CA PHE A 438 6.28 20.90 -5.86
C PHE A 438 5.10 21.87 -6.08
N THR A 439 4.69 22.11 -7.33
CA THR A 439 3.52 22.91 -7.76
C THR A 439 2.43 22.07 -8.40
N THR A 440 2.71 20.79 -8.70
CA THR A 440 1.84 19.90 -9.45
C THR A 440 0.76 19.30 -8.54
N ASP A 441 -0.50 19.45 -8.97
CA ASP A 441 -1.65 18.82 -8.34
C ASP A 441 -1.65 17.29 -8.58
N PRO A 442 -2.08 16.47 -7.60
CA PRO A 442 -2.25 15.02 -7.74
C PRO A 442 -2.91 14.56 -9.04
N ARG A 443 -3.95 15.25 -9.51
CA ARG A 443 -4.70 14.93 -10.74
C ARG A 443 -3.85 15.06 -12.01
N SER A 444 -2.75 15.81 -11.94
CA SER A 444 -1.77 15.96 -13.02
C SER A 444 -0.50 15.14 -12.79
N GLY A 445 -0.35 14.50 -11.62
CA GLY A 445 0.82 13.70 -11.25
C GLY A 445 0.66 12.20 -11.43
N ARG A 446 -0.57 11.69 -11.53
CA ARG A 446 -0.87 10.25 -11.67
C ARG A 446 -2.20 10.00 -12.39
N SER A 447 -2.37 8.77 -12.88
CA SER A 447 -3.58 8.31 -13.60
C SER A 447 -4.48 7.38 -12.78
N SER A 448 -4.22 7.26 -11.48
CA SER A 448 -4.94 6.37 -10.56
C SER A 448 -5.41 7.16 -9.33
N GLN A 449 -6.34 6.58 -8.56
CA GLN A 449 -6.92 7.24 -7.39
C GLN A 449 -5.85 7.59 -6.36
N TYR A 450 -5.06 6.59 -5.96
CA TYR A 450 -4.06 6.72 -4.91
C TYR A 450 -2.65 6.76 -5.50
N CYS A 451 -1.76 7.54 -4.88
CA CYS A 451 -0.34 7.52 -5.25
C CYS A 451 0.29 6.14 -5.01
N THR A 452 -0.32 5.33 -4.16
CA THR A 452 0.15 4.00 -3.74
C THR A 452 -0.29 2.85 -4.63
N ASP A 453 -1.09 3.09 -5.68
CA ASP A 453 -1.67 2.03 -6.51
C ASP A 453 -0.63 1.13 -7.19
N VAL A 454 0.60 1.63 -7.41
CA VAL A 454 1.73 0.83 -7.92
C VAL A 454 2.02 -0.41 -7.06
N ALA A 455 1.77 -0.35 -5.75
CA ALA A 455 2.01 -1.46 -4.83
C ALA A 455 1.00 -2.61 -4.97
N LYS A 456 -0.17 -2.36 -5.56
CA LYS A 456 -1.17 -3.40 -5.85
C LYS A 456 -0.66 -4.43 -6.83
N ALA A 457 0.27 -4.05 -7.72
CA ALA A 457 0.90 -4.98 -8.67
C ALA A 457 1.62 -6.15 -7.98
N LEU A 458 2.01 -5.99 -6.70
CA LEU A 458 2.71 -6.99 -5.90
C LEU A 458 1.84 -7.51 -4.73
N ASN A 459 0.53 -7.23 -4.74
CA ASN A 459 -0.40 -7.60 -3.67
C ASN A 459 0.02 -7.12 -2.28
N ALA A 460 0.72 -5.98 -2.17
CA ALA A 460 0.97 -5.38 -0.87
C ALA A 460 -0.33 -4.76 -0.33
N PRO A 461 -0.69 -4.95 0.96
CA PRO A 461 -1.76 -4.18 1.56
C PRO A 461 -1.38 -2.71 1.67
N ILE A 462 -2.37 -1.84 1.52
CA ILE A 462 -2.22 -0.40 1.60
C ILE A 462 -3.13 0.13 2.70
N PHE A 463 -2.56 0.90 3.61
CA PHE A 463 -3.26 1.55 4.70
C PHE A 463 -3.19 3.05 4.51
N HIS A 464 -4.31 3.67 4.19
CA HIS A 464 -4.40 5.12 4.09
C HIS A 464 -4.85 5.67 5.43
N VAL A 465 -4.15 6.69 5.93
CA VAL A 465 -4.44 7.25 7.26
C VAL A 465 -4.43 8.76 7.23
N ASN A 466 -5.42 9.35 7.86
CA ASN A 466 -5.52 10.78 8.07
C ASN A 466 -4.44 11.25 9.06
N GLY A 467 -3.54 12.12 8.61
CA GLY A 467 -2.42 12.64 9.37
C GLY A 467 -2.81 13.45 10.61
N ASP A 468 -4.01 14.01 10.68
CA ASP A 468 -4.48 14.76 11.85
C ASP A 468 -5.00 13.84 12.97
N ASP A 469 -5.29 12.57 12.69
CA ASP A 469 -5.65 11.57 13.70
C ASP A 469 -4.40 10.79 14.16
N VAL A 470 -3.71 11.35 15.16
CA VAL A 470 -2.45 10.77 15.67
C VAL A 470 -2.60 9.33 16.21
N GLU A 471 -3.76 8.97 16.78
CA GLU A 471 -3.99 7.62 17.28
C GLU A 471 -4.15 6.64 16.12
N ALA A 472 -4.87 7.03 15.06
CA ALA A 472 -4.98 6.26 13.83
C ALA A 472 -3.62 6.06 13.15
N VAL A 473 -2.81 7.12 13.07
CA VAL A 473 -1.45 7.06 12.52
C VAL A 473 -0.60 6.06 13.30
N VAL A 474 -0.59 6.15 14.63
CA VAL A 474 0.15 5.18 15.46
C VAL A 474 -0.34 3.75 15.22
N HIS A 475 -1.66 3.53 15.21
CA HIS A 475 -2.26 2.21 15.00
C HIS A 475 -1.84 1.58 13.66
N VAL A 476 -1.93 2.34 12.56
CA VAL A 476 -1.57 1.85 11.22
C VAL A 476 -0.09 1.52 11.11
N PHE A 477 0.77 2.33 11.72
CA PHE A 477 2.20 2.09 11.75
C PHE A 477 2.57 0.83 12.55
N GLU A 478 1.89 0.58 13.67
CA GLU A 478 2.02 -0.70 14.40
C GLU A 478 1.53 -1.89 13.57
N LEU A 479 0.38 -1.74 12.92
CA LEU A 479 -0.20 -2.78 12.07
C LEU A 479 0.72 -3.14 10.91
N ALA A 480 1.38 -2.14 10.30
CA ALA A 480 2.38 -2.36 9.25
C ALA A 480 3.60 -3.16 9.76
N ALA A 481 4.10 -2.86 10.97
CA ALA A 481 5.15 -3.64 11.60
C ALA A 481 4.74 -5.09 11.87
N GLU A 482 3.51 -5.30 12.36
CA GLU A 482 2.96 -6.64 12.59
C GLU A 482 2.78 -7.43 11.29
N TRP A 483 2.24 -6.80 10.24
CA TRP A 483 2.08 -7.42 8.92
C TRP A 483 3.42 -7.88 8.37
N ARG A 484 4.40 -6.96 8.32
CA ARG A 484 5.73 -7.26 7.78
C ARG A 484 6.37 -8.42 8.53
N GLN A 485 6.29 -8.43 9.86
CA GLN A 485 6.88 -9.50 10.64
C GLN A 485 6.14 -10.84 10.51
N THR A 486 4.82 -10.81 10.33
CA THR A 486 3.99 -12.03 10.23
C THR A 486 4.12 -12.70 8.87
N PHE A 487 4.13 -11.90 7.79
CA PHE A 487 4.03 -12.41 6.41
C PHE A 487 5.28 -12.22 5.56
N HIS A 488 6.29 -11.50 6.07
CA HIS A 488 7.53 -11.22 5.33
C HIS A 488 7.29 -10.60 3.95
N SER A 489 6.27 -9.74 3.88
CA SER A 489 5.78 -9.11 2.66
C SER A 489 5.76 -7.60 2.84
N ASP A 490 5.89 -6.88 1.73
CA ASP A 490 5.84 -5.42 1.72
C ASP A 490 4.46 -4.94 2.19
N VAL A 491 4.42 -3.74 2.77
CA VAL A 491 3.21 -3.03 3.18
C VAL A 491 3.40 -1.55 2.98
N VAL A 492 2.34 -0.87 2.54
CA VAL A 492 2.37 0.56 2.27
C VAL A 492 1.45 1.30 3.22
N VAL A 493 1.98 2.35 3.84
CA VAL A 493 1.23 3.32 4.62
C VAL A 493 1.17 4.62 3.82
N ASP A 494 -0.02 4.94 3.31
CA ASP A 494 -0.33 6.24 2.70
C ASP A 494 -0.68 7.23 3.82
N TYR A 495 0.31 7.99 4.26
CA TYR A 495 0.17 8.98 5.32
C TYR A 495 -0.32 10.31 4.70
N VAL A 496 -1.64 10.48 4.69
CA VAL A 496 -2.32 11.62 4.06
C VAL A 496 -2.25 12.82 4.99
N CYS A 497 -1.52 13.84 4.55
CA CYS A 497 -1.20 15.03 5.32
C CYS A 497 -1.30 16.26 4.42
N TYR A 498 -0.71 17.37 4.84
CA TYR A 498 -0.57 18.55 4.00
C TYR A 498 0.81 19.18 4.15
N ARG A 499 1.07 20.21 3.33
CA ARG A 499 2.28 21.01 3.43
C ARG A 499 1.93 22.44 3.79
N ARG A 500 2.31 22.85 5.00
CA ARG A 500 2.00 24.19 5.52
C ARG A 500 2.65 25.33 4.75
N PHE A 501 3.85 25.12 4.21
CA PHE A 501 4.64 26.14 3.49
C PHE A 501 4.83 25.78 2.00
N GLY A 502 5.56 26.59 1.25
CA GLY A 502 5.99 26.24 -0.11
C GLY A 502 6.80 24.95 -0.18
N HIS A 503 7.20 24.53 -1.39
CA HIS A 503 8.00 23.32 -1.57
C HIS A 503 9.32 23.39 -0.79
N ASN A 504 9.93 24.56 -0.80
CA ASN A 504 10.86 24.98 0.23
C ASN A 504 10.30 26.25 0.91
N GLU A 505 10.92 26.67 2.00
CA GLU A 505 10.32 27.67 2.88
C GLU A 505 10.40 29.12 2.40
N ILE A 506 11.02 29.35 1.24
CA ILE A 506 11.02 30.65 0.55
C ILE A 506 10.15 30.64 -0.71
N ASP A 507 9.55 29.50 -1.08
CA ASP A 507 8.64 29.41 -2.22
C ASP A 507 7.23 29.88 -1.82
N GLU A 508 6.55 30.59 -2.73
CA GLU A 508 5.17 31.05 -2.55
C GLU A 508 4.17 30.07 -3.22
N PRO A 509 3.46 29.23 -2.46
CA PRO A 509 2.60 28.18 -3.02
C PRO A 509 1.26 28.70 -3.56
N SER A 510 0.80 29.85 -3.08
CA SER A 510 -0.53 30.40 -3.47
C SER A 510 -0.61 30.77 -4.96
N PHE A 511 0.53 30.94 -5.64
CA PHE A 511 0.57 31.19 -7.09
C PHE A 511 0.04 30.04 -7.93
N THR A 512 0.19 28.79 -7.45
CA THR A 512 -0.24 27.59 -8.19
C THR A 512 -1.32 26.81 -7.48
N GLN A 513 -1.41 26.91 -6.15
CA GLN A 513 -2.36 26.15 -5.33
C GLN A 513 -3.15 27.05 -4.36
N PRO A 514 -3.80 28.13 -4.81
CA PRO A 514 -4.42 29.11 -3.92
C PRO A 514 -5.53 28.51 -3.03
N LYS A 515 -6.36 27.61 -3.56
CA LYS A 515 -7.45 26.98 -2.79
C LYS A 515 -6.93 26.07 -1.67
N MET A 516 -5.79 25.42 -1.86
CA MET A 516 -5.21 24.50 -0.88
C MET A 516 -4.57 25.23 0.31
N TYR A 517 -4.06 26.45 0.07
CA TYR A 517 -3.33 27.25 1.07
C TYR A 517 -4.17 28.38 1.69
N GLN A 518 -5.46 28.49 1.31
CA GLN A 518 -6.48 29.29 2.02
C GLN A 518 -7.08 28.46 3.14
#